data_AF-A0A8T3SM20-F1
#
_entry.id   AF-A0A8T3SM20-F1
#
_cell.length_a   1.000
_cell.length_b   1.000
_cell.length_c   1.000
_cell.angle_alpha   90.00
_cell.angle_beta   90.00
_cell.angle_gamma   90.00
#
_symmetry.space_group_name_H-M   'P 1'
#
loop_
_entity.id
_entity.type
_entity.pdbx_description
1 polymer ?
#
loop_
_entity_poly.entity_id
_entity_poly.type
_entity_poly.pdbx_seq_one_letter_code
_entity_poly.pdbx_strand_id
1 'polypeptide(L)'
;AALANAQVAGEAKLIVERYPDADGAALRVLADDLRAATGRFVAVVAGEHGGPSILVGASRDLVGEGFDASAIVREVAPMIGGGGGGRAELAQAGGKDLAGLDEALREGVRLALEALQRIENG
;
A
#
# COMPACT_ATOMS: atom_id res chain seq x y z
N ALA A 1 -13.18 -10.15 -3.42
CA ALA A 1 -11.88 -10.79 -3.17
C ALA A 1 -10.75 -9.81 -2.76
N ALA A 2 -10.92 -8.48 -2.85
CA ALA A 2 -10.09 -7.50 -2.11
C ALA A 2 -10.98 -6.31 -1.70
N LEU A 3 -11.79 -5.83 -2.65
CA LEU A 3 -12.85 -4.83 -2.41
C LEU A 3 -13.91 -5.24 -1.39
N ALA A 4 -14.05 -6.53 -1.10
CA ALA A 4 -15.00 -7.04 -0.12
C ALA A 4 -14.52 -6.85 1.32
N ASN A 5 -13.20 -6.72 1.54
CA ASN A 5 -12.58 -6.54 2.85
C ASN A 5 -12.08 -5.11 3.06
N ALA A 6 -12.40 -4.20 2.14
CA ALA A 6 -11.99 -2.80 2.23
C ALA A 6 -12.62 -2.15 3.47
N GLN A 7 -11.79 -1.55 4.30
CA GLN A 7 -12.24 -0.75 5.43
C GLN A 7 -12.55 0.66 4.95
N VAL A 8 -13.63 1.26 5.44
CA VAL A 8 -13.94 2.67 5.17
C VAL A 8 -13.10 3.52 6.11
N ALA A 9 -12.27 4.40 5.55
CA ALA A 9 -11.49 5.41 6.25
C ALA A 9 -11.93 6.78 5.73
N GLY A 10 -12.93 7.35 6.41
CA GLY A 10 -13.71 8.50 5.97
C GLY A 10 -14.30 8.32 4.58
N GLU A 11 -13.89 9.12 3.59
CA GLU A 11 -14.41 9.03 2.21
C GLU A 11 -13.63 8.06 1.31
N ALA A 12 -12.51 7.52 1.79
CA ALA A 12 -11.68 6.59 1.04
C ALA A 12 -11.92 5.13 1.46
N LYS A 13 -11.77 4.22 0.49
CA LYS A 13 -11.65 2.78 0.79
C LYS A 13 -10.19 2.45 1.07
N LEU A 14 -9.91 1.87 2.23
CA LEU A 14 -8.61 1.30 2.57
C LEU A 14 -8.63 -0.22 2.34
N ILE A 15 -7.80 -0.69 1.42
CA ILE A 15 -7.68 -2.10 1.06
C ILE A 15 -6.38 -2.62 1.65
N VAL A 16 -6.47 -3.63 2.53
CA VAL A 16 -5.31 -4.25 3.17
C VAL A 16 -5.39 -5.75 2.95
N GLU A 17 -4.43 -6.29 2.21
CA GLU A 17 -4.44 -7.70 1.84
C GLU A 17 -3.02 -8.26 1.76
N ARG A 18 -2.90 -9.56 2.04
CA ARG A 18 -1.64 -10.31 1.95
C ARG A 18 -1.83 -11.47 0.99
N TYR A 19 -0.87 -11.64 0.07
CA TYR A 19 -0.92 -12.61 -1.01
C TYR A 19 0.34 -13.50 -1.00
N PRO A 20 0.29 -14.67 -0.34
CA PRO A 20 1.47 -15.55 -0.22
C PRO A 20 2.08 -15.95 -1.58
N ASP A 21 1.24 -16.12 -2.60
CA ASP A 21 1.66 -16.55 -3.94
C ASP A 21 1.93 -15.38 -4.91
N ALA A 22 1.89 -14.13 -4.44
CA ALA A 22 2.16 -12.96 -5.26
C ALA A 22 3.58 -12.44 -5.06
N ASP A 23 4.25 -12.13 -6.18
CA ASP A 23 5.48 -11.36 -6.18
C ASP A 23 5.17 -9.87 -6.39
N GLY A 24 6.24 -9.08 -6.45
CA GLY A 24 6.10 -7.66 -6.66
C GLY A 24 5.39 -7.25 -7.96
N ALA A 25 5.55 -8.00 -9.05
CA ALA A 25 4.91 -7.69 -10.31
C ALA A 25 3.40 -8.00 -10.25
N ALA A 26 3.02 -9.10 -9.60
CA ALA A 26 1.63 -9.45 -9.37
C ALA A 26 0.90 -8.41 -8.51
N LEU A 27 1.55 -7.89 -7.45
CA LEU A 27 0.99 -6.78 -6.66
C LEU A 27 0.76 -5.51 -7.48
N ARG A 28 1.66 -5.21 -8.43
CA ARG A 28 1.54 -4.04 -9.31
C ARG A 28 0.28 -4.13 -10.17
N VAL A 29 0.05 -5.31 -10.77
CA VAL A 29 -1.13 -5.60 -11.58
C VAL A 29 -2.40 -5.45 -10.73
N LEU A 30 -2.41 -6.06 -9.54
CA LEU A 30 -3.54 -5.93 -8.60
C LEU A 30 -3.86 -4.45 -8.30
N ALA A 31 -2.85 -3.64 -8.02
CA ALA A 31 -3.07 -2.23 -7.70
C ALA A 31 -3.60 -1.41 -8.89
N ASP A 32 -3.15 -1.72 -10.11
CA ASP A 32 -3.68 -1.09 -11.32
C ASP A 32 -5.14 -1.51 -11.58
N ASP A 33 -5.50 -2.77 -11.32
CA ASP A 33 -6.88 -3.27 -11.40
C ASP A 33 -7.78 -2.62 -10.34
N LEU A 34 -7.30 -2.50 -9.10
CA LEU A 34 -8.01 -1.81 -8.03
C LEU A 34 -8.29 -0.35 -8.40
N ARG A 35 -7.32 0.33 -9.02
CA ARG A 35 -7.51 1.70 -9.51
C ARG A 35 -8.55 1.80 -10.63
N ALA A 36 -8.64 0.80 -11.49
CA ALA A 36 -9.64 0.77 -12.55
C ALA A 36 -11.05 0.49 -12.01
N ALA A 37 -11.16 -0.32 -10.95
CA ALA A 37 -12.42 -0.79 -10.39
C ALA A 37 -12.96 0.06 -9.22
N THR A 38 -12.13 0.93 -8.64
CA THR A 38 -12.42 1.62 -7.37
C THR A 38 -12.24 3.12 -7.53
N GLY A 39 -13.17 3.91 -6.99
CA GLY A 39 -13.08 5.38 -6.98
C GLY A 39 -11.98 5.88 -6.05
N ARG A 40 -12.36 6.50 -4.93
CA ARG A 40 -11.41 7.01 -3.93
C ARG A 40 -10.88 5.87 -3.06
N PHE A 41 -9.57 5.57 -3.14
CA PHE A 41 -9.00 4.43 -2.44
C PHE A 41 -7.52 4.58 -2.08
N VAL A 42 -7.11 3.81 -1.07
CA VAL A 42 -5.73 3.46 -0.74
C VAL A 42 -5.62 1.95 -0.66
N ALA A 43 -4.55 1.37 -1.20
CA ALA A 43 -4.21 -0.03 -1.08
C ALA A 43 -2.86 -0.16 -0.38
N VAL A 44 -2.78 -1.01 0.64
CA VAL A 44 -1.53 -1.44 1.29
C VAL A 44 -1.51 -2.96 1.22
N VAL A 45 -0.75 -3.50 0.28
CA VAL A 45 -0.77 -4.94 -0.02
C VAL A 45 0.61 -5.56 0.06
N ALA A 46 0.66 -6.82 0.51
CA ALA A 46 1.89 -7.57 0.72
C ALA A 46 1.91 -8.86 -0.11
N GLY A 47 3.12 -9.25 -0.54
CA GLY A 47 3.38 -10.48 -1.30
C GLY A 47 4.61 -11.19 -0.75
N GLU A 48 4.68 -12.51 -0.94
CA GLU A 48 5.74 -13.35 -0.35
C GLU A 48 6.50 -14.18 -1.40
N HIS A 49 5.99 -14.25 -2.63
CA HIS A 49 6.58 -15.06 -3.68
C HIS A 49 7.90 -14.47 -4.15
N GLY A 50 8.98 -15.25 -4.05
CA GLY A 50 10.33 -14.78 -4.37
C GLY A 50 10.94 -13.84 -3.32
N GLY A 51 10.28 -13.65 -2.17
CA GLY A 51 10.69 -12.76 -1.08
C GLY A 51 9.58 -11.79 -0.65
N PRO A 52 9.71 -11.15 0.53
CA PRO A 52 8.73 -10.16 0.98
C PRO A 52 8.69 -8.97 0.03
N SER A 53 7.48 -8.57 -0.32
CA SER A 53 7.21 -7.34 -1.08
C SER A 53 6.01 -6.61 -0.48
N ILE A 54 6.05 -5.29 -0.54
CA ILE A 54 4.95 -4.43 -0.09
C ILE A 54 4.72 -3.34 -1.13
N LEU A 55 3.46 -3.08 -1.44
CA LEU A 55 3.04 -2.05 -2.37
C LEU A 55 2.00 -1.15 -1.72
N VAL A 56 2.17 0.15 -1.92
CA VAL A 56 1.17 1.16 -1.56
C VAL A 56 0.69 1.83 -2.83
N GLY A 57 -0.63 1.88 -3.02
CA GLY A 57 -1.28 2.56 -4.14
C GLY A 57 -2.37 3.50 -3.65
N ALA A 58 -2.59 4.60 -4.34
CA ALA A 58 -3.65 5.56 -4.02
C ALA A 58 -4.32 6.11 -5.28
N SER A 59 -5.57 6.55 -5.13
CA SER A 59 -6.31 7.24 -6.19
C SER A 59 -5.74 8.64 -6.47
N ARG A 60 -5.92 9.13 -7.70
CA ARG A 60 -5.29 10.39 -8.15
C ARG A 60 -5.78 11.63 -7.40
N ASP A 61 -7.04 11.63 -6.98
CA ASP A 61 -7.65 12.67 -6.15
C ASP A 61 -6.94 12.76 -4.78
N LEU A 62 -6.77 11.63 -4.08
CA LEU A 62 -6.02 11.58 -2.82
C LEU A 62 -4.58 12.07 -2.99
N VAL A 63 -3.92 11.70 -4.08
CA VAL A 63 -2.57 12.21 -4.40
C VAL A 63 -2.58 13.72 -4.61
N GLY A 64 -3.59 14.25 -5.32
CA GLY A 64 -3.78 15.69 -5.50
C GLY A 64 -4.03 16.45 -4.20
N GLU A 65 -4.55 15.77 -3.18
CA GLU A 65 -4.81 16.28 -1.83
C GLU A 65 -3.63 16.06 -0.87
N GLY A 66 -2.52 15.48 -1.35
CA GLY A 66 -1.28 15.35 -0.58
C GLY A 66 -1.00 13.96 -0.01
N PHE A 67 -1.73 12.92 -0.43
CA PHE A 67 -1.34 11.54 -0.16
C PHE A 67 -0.07 11.17 -0.96
N ASP A 68 0.90 10.52 -0.30
CA ASP A 68 2.15 10.08 -0.94
C ASP A 68 2.47 8.63 -0.57
N ALA A 69 2.20 7.70 -1.50
CA ALA A 69 2.54 6.29 -1.35
C ALA A 69 4.05 6.05 -1.23
N SER A 70 4.87 6.88 -1.88
CA SER A 70 6.33 6.72 -1.88
C SER A 70 6.94 7.03 -0.51
N ALA A 71 6.35 7.97 0.23
CA ALA A 71 6.75 8.27 1.60
C ALA A 71 6.50 7.06 2.52
N ILE A 72 5.31 6.46 2.44
CA ILE A 72 4.96 5.27 3.25
C ILE A 72 5.90 4.11 2.93
N VAL A 73 6.13 3.82 1.65
CA VAL A 73 6.99 2.71 1.22
C VAL A 73 8.43 2.87 1.70
N ARG A 74 8.97 4.10 1.70
CA ARG A 74 10.31 4.38 2.23
C ARG A 74 10.43 4.09 3.72
N GLU A 75 9.38 4.36 4.49
CA GLU A 75 9.35 4.11 5.94
C GLU A 75 9.35 2.61 6.26
N VAL A 76 8.58 1.82 5.50
CA VAL A 76 8.37 0.38 5.80
C VAL A 76 9.38 -0.55 5.13
N ALA A 77 10.04 -0.13 4.05
CA ALA A 77 11.00 -0.96 3.32
C ALA A 77 12.16 -1.52 4.20
N PRO A 78 12.74 -0.75 5.15
CA PRO A 78 13.79 -1.26 6.03
C PRO A 78 13.33 -2.42 6.93
N MET A 79 12.04 -2.49 7.27
CA MET A 79 11.48 -3.53 8.15
C MET A 79 11.54 -4.92 7.51
N ILE A 80 11.43 -5.00 6.19
CA ILE A 80 11.63 -6.25 5.42
C ILE A 80 13.09 -6.44 4.97
N GLY A 81 14.03 -5.68 5.55
CA GLY A 81 15.45 -5.71 5.20
C GLY A 81 15.70 -5.30 3.74
N GLY A 82 14.87 -4.40 3.22
CA GLY A 82 14.79 -4.06 1.81
C GLY A 82 14.91 -2.57 1.50
N GLY A 83 14.55 -2.24 0.26
CA GLY A 83 14.49 -0.88 -0.24
C GLY A 83 13.31 -0.73 -1.20
N GLY A 84 12.91 0.50 -1.48
CA GLY A 84 11.75 0.75 -2.33
C GLY A 84 11.62 2.19 -2.78
N GLY A 85 10.66 2.39 -3.68
CA GLY A 85 10.36 3.69 -4.25
C GLY A 85 9.22 3.61 -5.25
N GLY A 86 8.98 4.72 -5.93
CA GLY A 86 7.90 4.86 -6.88
C GLY A 86 7.42 6.30 -6.91
N ARG A 87 6.20 6.50 -7.41
CA ARG A 87 5.56 7.80 -7.47
C ARG A 87 4.51 7.91 -6.36
N ALA A 88 4.00 9.11 -6.13
CA ALA A 88 3.03 9.37 -5.07
C ALA A 88 1.75 8.53 -5.21
N GLU A 89 1.34 8.19 -6.45
CA GLU A 89 0.18 7.33 -6.67
C GLU A 89 0.46 5.86 -6.47
N LEU A 90 1.72 5.44 -6.60
CA LEU A 90 2.10 4.05 -6.43
C LEU A 90 3.59 3.88 -6.19
N ALA A 91 3.90 3.21 -5.09
CA ALA A 91 5.24 2.85 -4.71
C ALA A 91 5.32 1.42 -4.19
N GLN A 92 6.52 0.88 -4.23
CA GLN A 92 6.76 -0.52 -3.89
C GLN A 92 8.15 -0.74 -3.29
N ALA A 93 8.23 -1.69 -2.36
CA ALA A 93 9.48 -2.21 -1.82
C ALA A 93 9.54 -3.73 -1.93
N GLY A 94 10.75 -4.23 -2.03
CA GLY A 94 11.09 -5.64 -1.89
C GLY A 94 12.23 -5.80 -0.89
N GLY A 95 12.28 -6.96 -0.24
CA GLY A 95 13.25 -7.24 0.81
C GLY A 95 13.66 -8.70 0.87
N LYS A 96 14.36 -9.04 1.95
CA LYS A 96 14.85 -10.40 2.22
C LYS A 96 14.35 -10.99 3.54
N ASP A 97 13.76 -10.15 4.40
CA ASP A 97 13.28 -10.55 5.72
C ASP A 97 11.76 -10.70 5.72
N LEU A 98 11.31 -11.95 5.56
CA LEU A 98 9.89 -12.27 5.58
C LEU A 98 9.28 -12.08 6.98
N ALA A 99 10.07 -12.21 8.04
CA ALA A 99 9.57 -12.05 9.41
C ALA A 99 9.14 -10.59 9.70
N GLY A 100 9.77 -9.62 9.03
CA GLY A 100 9.40 -8.21 9.12
C GLY A 100 8.16 -7.81 8.32
N LEU A 101 7.59 -8.70 7.48
CA LEU A 101 6.49 -8.34 6.58
C LEU A 101 5.20 -7.96 7.34
N ASP A 102 4.91 -8.64 8.44
CA ASP A 102 3.74 -8.32 9.28
C ASP A 102 3.87 -6.98 10.00
N GLU A 103 5.10 -6.58 10.35
CA GLU A 103 5.37 -5.26 10.92
C GLU A 103 5.25 -4.19 9.83
N ALA A 104 5.87 -4.39 8.67
CA ALA A 104 5.78 -3.50 7.52
C ALA A 104 4.34 -3.25 7.07
N LEU A 105 3.51 -4.29 7.03
CA LEU A 105 2.11 -4.16 6.64
C LEU A 105 1.31 -3.36 7.68
N ARG A 106 1.48 -3.66 8.98
CA ARG A 106 0.82 -2.91 10.06
C ARG A 106 1.22 -1.44 10.06
N GLU A 107 2.50 -1.16 9.90
CA GLU A 107 3.01 0.21 9.85
C GLU A 107 2.52 0.95 8.61
N GLY A 108 2.55 0.31 7.45
CA GLY A 108 2.02 0.89 6.21
C GLY A 108 0.54 1.27 6.34
N VAL A 109 -0.26 0.44 7.01
CA VAL A 109 -1.66 0.74 7.32
C VAL A 109 -1.80 1.94 8.27
N ARG A 110 -1.00 1.99 9.34
CA ARG A 110 -1.02 3.11 10.30
C ARG A 110 -0.72 4.44 9.58
N LEU A 111 0.35 4.48 8.79
CA LEU A 111 0.76 5.66 8.04
C LEU A 111 -0.26 6.08 6.98
N ALA A 112 -0.90 5.12 6.31
CA ALA A 112 -1.97 5.40 5.36
C ALA A 112 -3.18 6.05 6.04
N LEU A 113 -3.60 5.54 7.21
CA LEU A 113 -4.69 6.12 7.99
C LEU A 113 -4.36 7.53 8.48
N GLU A 114 -3.14 7.77 8.96
CA GLU A 114 -2.70 9.11 9.37
C GLU A 114 -2.66 10.09 8.20
N ALA A 115 -2.26 9.64 7.01
CA ALA A 115 -2.28 10.47 5.81
C ALA A 115 -3.72 10.84 5.41
N LEU A 116 -4.65 9.88 5.45
CA LEU A 116 -6.08 10.14 5.19
C LEU A 116 -6.68 11.11 6.20
N GLN A 117 -6.40 10.93 7.49
CA GLN A 117 -6.86 11.87 8.54
C GLN A 117 -6.31 13.28 8.35
N ARG A 118 -5.06 13.44 7.92
CA ARG A 118 -4.49 14.76 7.62
C ARG A 118 -5.20 15.44 6.46
N ILE A 119 -5.56 14.68 5.43
CA ILE A 119 -6.31 15.18 4.27
C ILE A 119 -7.72 15.63 4.70
N GLU A 120 -8.40 14.86 5.55
CA GLU A 120 -9.77 15.16 5.99
C GLU A 120 -9.87 16.36 6.94
N ASN A 121 -8.79 16.66 7.68
CA ASN A 121 -8.75 17.75 8.65
C ASN A 121 -8.12 19.05 8.10
N GLY A 122 -7.67 19.06 6.84
CA GLY A 122 -7.05 20.20 6.16
C GLY A 122 -8.05 21.00 5.34
#